data_AF-A0A6J4Y8Z4-F1
#
_entry.id   AF-A0A6J4Y8Z4-F1
#
_cell.length_a   1.000
_cell.length_b   1.000
_cell.length_c   1.000
_cell.angle_alpha   90.00
_cell.angle_beta   90.00
_cell.angle_gamma   90.00
#
_symmetry.space_group_name_H-M   'P 1'
#
loop_
_entity.id
_entity.type
_entity.pdbx_description
1 polymer ?
#
loop_
_entity_poly.entity_id
_entity_poly.type
_entity_poly.pdbx_seq_one_letter_code
_entity_poly.pdbx_strand_id
1 'polypeptide(L)' 'MHPEQKKSYQAMTPEQKLQVALDLYQSAKALKAAGLKRQHPDWSSEQINQKVREIFLYART' A
#
# COMPACT_ATOMS: atom_id res chain seq x y z
N MET A 1 -0.83 10.06 -13.26
CA MET A 1 0.59 9.68 -13.44
C MET A 1 1.22 10.69 -14.39
N HIS A 2 2.36 11.25 -14.01
CA HIS A 2 3.09 12.24 -14.84
C HIS A 2 3.53 11.59 -16.17
N PRO A 3 3.60 12.33 -17.30
CA PRO A 3 3.97 11.76 -18.60
C PRO A 3 5.29 10.96 -18.59
N GLU A 4 6.31 11.45 -17.90
CA GLU A 4 7.60 10.75 -17.77
C GLU A 4 7.52 9.46 -16.96
N GLN A 5 6.69 9.42 -15.91
CA GLN A 5 6.44 8.19 -15.15
C GLN A 5 5.75 7.14 -16.02
N LYS A 6 4.82 7.56 -16.90
CA LYS A 6 4.14 6.66 -17.83
C LYS A 6 5.13 6.03 -18.81
N LYS A 7 6.02 6.83 -19.41
CA LYS A 7 7.07 6.32 -20.32
C LYS A 7 7.98 5.32 -19.62
N SER A 8 8.46 5.66 -18.41
CA SER A 8 9.29 4.75 -17.60
C SER A 8 8.56 3.44 -17.30
N TYR A 9 7.31 3.50 -16.85
CA TYR A 9 6.50 2.31 -16.57
C TYR A 9 6.24 1.46 -17.83
N GLN A 10 6.03 2.08 -18.99
CA GLN A 10 5.85 1.37 -20.25
C GLN A 10 7.13 0.63 -20.69
N ALA A 11 8.31 1.19 -20.39
CA ALA A 11 9.60 0.59 -20.70
C ALA A 11 10.03 -0.53 -19.73
N MET A 12 9.32 -0.72 -18.61
CA MET A 12 9.64 -1.76 -17.63
C MET A 12 9.34 -3.17 -18.14
N THR A 13 10.19 -4.12 -17.77
CA THR A 13 9.89 -5.55 -17.90
C THR A 13 8.73 -5.96 -16.98
N PRO A 14 8.07 -7.10 -17.24
CA PRO A 14 7.04 -7.62 -16.34
C PRO A 14 7.50 -7.77 -14.88
N GLU A 15 8.74 -8.21 -14.65
CA GLU A 15 9.32 -8.40 -13.32
C GLU A 15 9.48 -7.06 -12.58
N GLN A 16 9.96 -6.03 -13.29
CA GLN A 16 10.06 -4.68 -12.74
C GLN A 16 8.69 -4.11 -12.38
N LYS A 17 7.68 -4.34 -13.23
CA LYS A 17 6.30 -3.93 -12.93
C LYS A 17 5.75 -4.64 -11.70
N LEU A 18 6.03 -5.93 -11.56
CA LEU A 18 5.64 -6.70 -10.37
C LEU A 18 6.32 -6.14 -9.12
N GLN A 19 7.61 -5.86 -9.17
CA GLN A 19 8.34 -5.27 -8.04
C GLN A 19 7.73 -3.93 -7.62
N VAL A 20 7.49 -3.02 -8.57
CA VAL A 20 6.85 -1.72 -8.28
C VAL A 20 5.45 -1.91 -7.67
N ALA A 21 4.67 -2.86 -8.16
CA ALA A 21 3.35 -3.15 -7.59
C ALA A 21 3.44 -3.66 -6.15
N LEU A 22 4.42 -4.52 -5.83
CA LEU A 22 4.67 -5.00 -4.48
C LEU A 22 5.13 -3.87 -3.55
N ASP A 23 6.03 -3.00 -4.02
CA ASP A 23 6.52 -1.86 -3.25
C ASP A 23 5.39 -0.85 -2.94
N LEU A 24 4.51 -0.61 -3.93
CA LEU A 24 3.30 0.20 -3.74
C LEU A 24 2.35 -0.43 -2.73
N TYR A 25 2.15 -1.75 -2.79
CA TYR A 25 1.32 -2.47 -1.83
C TYR A 25 1.84 -2.34 -0.39
N GLN A 26 3.15 -2.49 -0.17
CA GLN A 26 3.73 -2.32 1.16
C GLN A 26 3.63 -0.87 1.65
N SER A 27 3.90 0.09 0.76
CA SER A 27 3.80 1.52 1.07
C SER A 27 2.37 1.92 1.45
N ALA A 28 1.38 1.40 0.73
CA ALA A 28 -0.03 1.64 1.03
C ALA A 28 -0.44 1.08 2.40
N LYS A 29 0.04 -0.13 2.76
CA LYS A 29 -0.19 -0.72 4.09
C LYS A 29 0.45 0.09 5.20
N ALA A 30 1.69 0.55 5.01
CA ALA A 30 2.39 1.40 5.98
C ALA A 30 1.66 2.72 6.21
N LEU A 31 1.23 3.38 5.13
CA LEU A 31 0.45 4.61 5.19
C LEU A 31 -0.88 4.39 5.94
N LYS A 32 -1.57 3.28 5.65
CA LYS A 32 -2.83 2.94 6.32
C LYS A 32 -2.63 2.68 7.81
N ALA A 33 -1.56 1.96 8.18
CA ALA A 33 -1.20 1.73 9.58
C ALA A 33 -0.94 3.05 10.32
N ALA A 34 -0.19 3.98 9.72
CA ALA A 34 0.06 5.30 10.30
C ALA A 34 -1.23 6.10 10.50
N GLY A 35 -2.14 6.06 9.53
CA GLY A 35 -3.47 6.67 9.64
C GLY A 35 -4.30 6.08 10.78
N LEU A 36 -4.32 4.75 10.91
CA LEU A 36 -5.03 4.07 12.00
C LEU A 36 -4.44 4.39 13.37
N LYS A 37 -3.11 4.45 13.51
CA LYS A 37 -2.45 4.84 14.77
C LYS A 37 -2.85 6.25 15.20
N ARG A 38 -3.00 7.17 14.24
CA ARG A 38 -3.47 8.53 14.52
C ARG A 38 -4.94 8.57 14.95
N GLN A 39 -5.78 7.72 14.37
CA GLN A 39 -7.23 7.67 14.65
C GLN A 39 -7.55 6.90 15.93
N HIS A 40 -6.74 5.90 16.28
CA HIS A 40 -6.92 4.99 17.40
C HIS A 40 -5.62 4.91 18.22
N PRO A 41 -5.29 5.95 19.01
CA PRO A 41 -4.05 6.01 19.78
C PRO A 41 -3.96 4.95 20.89
N ASP A 42 -5.10 4.39 21.29
CA ASP A 42 -5.25 3.33 22.30
C ASP A 42 -5.03 1.91 21.73
N TRP A 43 -5.02 1.75 20.41
CA TRP A 43 -4.84 0.43 19.80
C TRP A 43 -3.39 -0.05 19.88
N SER A 44 -3.25 -1.31 20.22
CA SER A 44 -1.98 -2.03 20.11
C SER A 44 -1.54 -2.18 18.65
N SER A 45 -0.24 -2.39 18.43
CA SER A 45 0.31 -2.68 17.10
C SER A 45 -0.38 -3.88 16.42
N GLU A 46 -0.79 -4.89 17.19
CA GLU A 46 -1.48 -6.06 16.66
C GLU A 46 -2.87 -5.72 16.12
N GLN A 47 -3.65 -4.94 16.87
CA GLN A 47 -4.97 -4.47 16.42
C GLN A 47 -4.86 -3.62 15.14
N ILE A 48 -3.83 -2.76 15.06
CA ILE A 48 -3.54 -1.99 13.85
C ILE A 48 -3.23 -2.91 12.67
N ASN A 49 -2.34 -3.89 12.85
CA ASN A 49 -1.94 -4.83 11.79
C ASN A 49 -3.13 -5.68 11.31
N GLN A 50 -3.94 -6.18 12.24
CA GLN A 50 -5.15 -6.95 11.93
C GLN A 50 -6.14 -6.10 11.13
N LYS A 51 -6.35 -4.84 11.53
CA LYS A 51 -7.28 -3.95 10.81
C LYS A 51 -6.76 -3.57 9.43
N VAL A 52 -5.45 -3.32 9.28
CA VAL A 52 -4.85 -3.12 7.94
C VAL A 52 -5.08 -4.35 7.07
N ARG A 53 -4.85 -5.57 7.59
CA ARG A 53 -5.10 -6.80 6.84
C ARG A 53 -6.56 -6.92 6.40
N GLU A 54 -7.50 -6.68 7.30
CA GLU A 54 -8.94 -6.69 6.99
C GLU A 54 -9.29 -5.69 5.89
N ILE A 55 -8.81 -4.46 5.98
CA ILE A 55 -9.08 -3.41 4.98
C ILE A 55 -8.58 -3.81 3.60
N PHE A 56 -7.36 -4.33 3.49
CA PHE A 56 -6.80 -4.74 2.19
C PHE A 56 -7.42 -6.05 1.67
N LEU A 57 -7.96 -6.91 2.54
CA LEU A 57 -8.67 -8.12 2.13
C LEU A 57 -10.05 -7.81 1.56
N TYR A 58 -10.76 -6.83 2.13
CA TYR A 58 -12.12 -6.47 1.74
C TYR A 58 -12.22 -5.16 0.98
N ALA A 59 -11.10 -4.55 0.57
CA ALA A 59 -11.10 -3.37 -0.27
C ALA A 59 -11.83 -3.70 -1.59
N ARG A 60 -12.91 -2.98 -1.86
CA ARG A 60 -13.64 -3.04 -3.13
C ARG A 60 -13.45 -1.72 -3.88
N THR A 61 -13.60 -1.78 -5.20
CA THR A 61 -13.55 -0.64 -6.12
C THR A 61 -14.76 0.25 -5.98
#